data_AF-A0A226HRH9-F1
#
_entry.id   AF-A0A226HRH9-F1
#
_cell.length_a   1.000
_cell.length_b   1.000
_cell.length_c   1.000
_cell.angle_alpha   90.00
_cell.angle_beta   90.00
_cell.angle_gamma   90.00
#
_symmetry.space_group_name_H-M   'P 1'
#
loop_
_entity.id
_entity.type
_entity.pdbx_description
1 polymer ?
#
loop_
_entity_poly.entity_id
_entity_poly.type
_entity_poly.pdbx_seq_one_letter_code
_entity_poly.pdbx_strand_id
1 'polypeptide(L)'
;MIIALHGGLPKEMLYGLGGGFIVAVLFFIFIHYRVYKSNYYKDEFVYFSSEKKVVFYIGFLIVNFFVAYILLFVFMLLIMAIANLFLK
;
A
#
# COMPACT_ATOMS: atom_id res chain seq x y z
N MET A 1 12.89 -15.58 -22.12
CA MET A 1 14.00 -15.37 -21.17
C MET A 1 14.68 -14.03 -21.48
N ILE A 2 14.14 -12.92 -20.99
CA ILE A 2 14.58 -11.54 -21.34
C ILE A 2 15.41 -10.90 -20.20
N ILE A 3 15.20 -11.35 -18.96
CA ILE A 3 15.82 -10.79 -17.74
C ILE A 3 17.34 -11.11 -17.66
N ALA A 4 17.80 -12.19 -18.31
CA ALA A 4 19.19 -12.65 -18.22
C ALA A 4 20.20 -11.89 -19.11
N LEU A 5 19.76 -11.18 -20.16
CA LEU A 5 20.69 -10.53 -21.12
C LEU A 5 21.09 -9.09 -20.75
N HIS A 6 20.39 -8.43 -19.82
CA HIS A 6 20.52 -6.98 -19.63
C HIS A 6 21.19 -6.57 -18.30
N GLY A 7 21.58 -7.52 -17.44
CA GLY A 7 22.32 -7.26 -16.19
C GLY A 7 21.60 -6.35 -15.17
N GLY A 8 20.37 -5.93 -15.45
CA GLY A 8 19.63 -4.93 -14.69
C GLY A 8 18.12 -5.12 -14.79
N LEU A 9 17.39 -4.49 -13.88
CA LEU A 9 15.93 -4.54 -13.85
C LEU A 9 15.35 -3.94 -15.14
N PRO A 10 14.41 -4.61 -15.82
CA PRO A 10 13.71 -4.05 -16.98
C PRO A 10 13.07 -2.70 -16.62
N LYS A 11 13.08 -1.74 -17.56
CA LYS A 11 12.49 -0.42 -17.32
C LYS A 11 11.00 -0.52 -16.97
N GLU A 12 10.28 -1.48 -17.56
CA GLU A 12 8.87 -1.71 -17.24
C GLU A 12 8.69 -2.12 -15.78
N MET A 13 9.64 -2.87 -15.22
CA MET A 13 9.62 -3.33 -13.83
C MET A 13 9.91 -2.17 -12.85
N LEU A 14 10.78 -1.24 -13.23
CA LEU A 14 11.01 0.02 -12.49
C LEU A 14 9.77 0.92 -12.50
N TYR A 15 9.10 1.08 -13.64
CA TYR A 15 7.85 1.85 -13.72
C TYR A 15 6.72 1.17 -12.95
N GLY A 16 6.63 -0.17 -12.99
CA GLY A 16 5.64 -0.94 -12.22
C GLY A 16 5.86 -0.83 -10.71
N LEU A 17 7.10 -0.98 -10.24
CA LEU A 17 7.46 -0.84 -8.82
C LEU A 17 7.31 0.61 -8.34
N GLY A 18 7.76 1.59 -9.12
CA GLY A 18 7.62 3.01 -8.80
C GLY A 18 6.16 3.47 -8.77
N GLY A 19 5.36 3.06 -9.76
CA GLY A 19 3.93 3.34 -9.80
C GLY A 19 3.17 2.71 -8.63
N GLY A 20 3.46 1.44 -8.33
CA GLY A 20 2.88 0.73 -7.17
C GLY A 20 3.23 1.41 -5.84
N PHE A 21 4.47 1.89 -5.69
CA PHE A 21 4.90 2.63 -4.51
C PHE A 21 4.13 3.94 -4.32
N ILE A 22 3.96 4.74 -5.39
CA ILE A 22 3.20 6.00 -5.32
C ILE A 22 1.74 5.73 -4.92
N VAL A 23 1.10 4.73 -5.53
CA VAL A 23 -0.28 4.35 -5.19
C VAL A 23 -0.39 3.89 -3.75
N ALA A 24 0.57 3.11 -3.24
CA ALA A 24 0.61 2.71 -1.84
C ALA A 24 0.71 3.93 -0.90
N VAL A 25 1.61 4.88 -1.19
CA VAL A 25 1.75 6.11 -0.39
C VAL A 25 0.45 6.92 -0.38
N LEU A 26 -0.19 7.11 -1.54
CA LEU A 26 -1.48 7.80 -1.63
C LEU A 26 -2.58 7.07 -0.83
N PHE A 27 -2.60 5.75 -0.87
CA PHE A 27 -3.53 4.95 -0.07
C PHE A 27 -3.30 5.15 1.43
N PHE A 28 -2.05 5.11 1.91
CA PHE A 28 -1.72 5.38 3.30
C PHE A 28 -2.18 6.77 3.74
N ILE A 29 -1.92 7.81 2.93
CA ILE A 29 -2.36 9.18 3.21
C ILE A 29 -3.89 9.26 3.29
N PHE A 30 -4.59 8.64 2.34
CA PHE A 30 -6.05 8.64 2.29
C PHE A 30 -6.68 7.94 3.50
N ILE A 31 -6.23 6.73 3.84
CA ILE A 31 -6.74 6.00 5.00
C ILE A 31 -6.41 6.77 6.29
N HIS A 32 -5.19 7.31 6.39
CA HIS A 32 -4.81 8.11 7.55
C HIS A 32 -5.71 9.35 7.72
N TYR A 33 -5.94 10.10 6.64
CA TYR A 33 -6.84 11.25 6.66
C TYR A 33 -8.27 10.88 7.07
N ARG A 34 -8.80 9.76 6.53
CA ARG A 34 -10.13 9.27 6.87
C ARG A 34 -10.24 8.89 8.35
N VAL A 35 -9.23 8.23 8.89
CA VAL A 35 -9.18 7.82 10.29
C VAL A 35 -9.00 9.03 11.21
N TYR A 36 -8.16 10.00 10.84
CA TYR A 36 -7.99 11.25 11.59
C TYR A 36 -9.30 12.04 11.69
N LYS A 37 -10.13 12.03 10.64
CA LYS A 37 -11.44 12.71 10.64
C LYS A 37 -12.52 11.96 11.42
N SER A 38 -12.26 10.73 11.86
CA SER A 38 -13.22 9.94 12.62
C SER A 38 -13.41 10.48 14.05
N ASN A 39 -14.59 10.25 14.62
CA ASN A 39 -14.90 10.69 15.99
C ASN A 39 -13.94 10.10 17.04
N TYR A 40 -13.36 8.92 16.75
CA TYR A 40 -12.35 8.28 17.59
C TYR A 40 -11.14 9.21 17.86
N TYR A 41 -10.67 9.93 16.83
CA TYR A 41 -9.55 10.86 16.97
C TYR A 41 -9.90 12.17 17.68
N LYS A 42 -11.17 12.57 17.65
CA LYS A 42 -11.66 13.79 18.32
C LYS A 42 -11.96 13.60 19.80
N ASP A 43 -12.62 12.51 20.15
CA ASP A 43 -13.25 12.37 21.47
C ASP A 43 -12.41 11.53 22.43
N GLU A 44 -11.69 10.51 21.93
CA GLU A 44 -10.93 9.59 22.78
C GLU A 44 -9.42 9.80 22.64
N PHE A 45 -8.95 10.04 21.41
CA PHE A 45 -7.52 10.06 21.11
C PHE A 45 -6.79 11.29 21.64
N VAL A 46 -7.49 12.43 21.82
CA VAL A 46 -6.91 13.66 22.39
C VAL A 46 -6.41 13.42 23.81
N TYR A 47 -7.15 12.64 24.60
CA TYR A 47 -6.88 12.39 26.02
C TYR A 47 -5.80 11.31 26.27
N PHE A 48 -5.34 10.62 25.22
CA PHE A 48 -4.24 9.67 25.38
C PHE A 48 -2.90 10.37 25.59
N SER A 49 -2.06 9.78 26.46
CA SER A 49 -0.66 10.15 26.61
C SER A 49 0.10 9.96 25.30
N SER A 50 1.18 10.72 25.12
CA SER A 50 2.00 10.68 23.89
C SER A 50 2.49 9.27 23.54
N GLU A 51 2.83 8.46 24.55
CA GLU A 51 3.24 7.06 24.36
C GLU A 51 2.14 6.19 23.75
N LYS A 52 0.91 6.30 24.26
CA LYS A 52 -0.24 5.54 23.73
C LYS A 52 -0.55 5.95 22.29
N LYS A 53 -0.45 7.25 21.99
CA LYS A 53 -0.62 7.76 20.61
C LYS A 53 0.39 7.14 19.66
N VAL A 54 1.66 7.03 20.06
CA VAL A 54 2.71 6.38 19.25
C VAL A 54 2.40 4.91 19.01
N VAL A 55 1.98 4.16 20.03
CA VAL A 55 1.62 2.74 19.89
C VAL A 55 0.46 2.54 18.90
N PHE A 56 -0.58 3.37 18.99
CA PHE A 56 -1.69 3.32 18.03
C PHE A 56 -1.24 3.65 16.60
N TYR A 57 -0.33 4.61 16.45
CA TYR A 57 0.20 4.99 15.14
C TYR A 57 1.04 3.86 14.51
N ILE A 58 1.89 3.22 15.31
CA ILE A 58 2.67 2.04 14.88
C ILE A 58 1.74 0.88 14.52
N GLY A 59 0.73 0.60 15.35
CA GLY A 59 -0.27 -0.43 15.06
C GLY A 59 -1.02 -0.16 13.77
N PHE A 60 -1.46 1.09 13.56
CA PHE A 60 -2.09 1.51 12.31
C PHE A 60 -1.17 1.29 11.10
N LEU A 61 0.10 1.69 11.21
CA LEU A 61 1.10 1.52 10.15
C LEU A 61 1.26 0.04 9.79
N ILE A 62 1.46 -0.83 10.79
CA ILE A 62 1.63 -2.27 10.59
C ILE A 62 0.43 -2.88 9.87
N VAL A 63 -0.79 -2.62 10.35
CA VAL A 63 -2.01 -3.14 9.74
C VAL A 63 -2.14 -2.69 8.29
N ASN A 64 -1.87 -1.41 8.00
CA ASN A 64 -1.97 -0.90 6.63
C ASN A 64 -0.86 -1.46 5.72
N PHE A 65 0.33 -1.76 6.23
CA PHE A 65 1.36 -2.49 5.49
C PHE A 65 0.90 -3.90 5.08
N PHE A 66 0.27 -4.65 5.98
CA PHE A 66 -0.29 -5.95 5.66
C PHE A 66 -1.41 -5.85 4.61
N VAL A 67 -2.33 -4.88 4.78
CA VAL A 67 -3.43 -4.65 3.82
C VAL A 67 -2.88 -4.25 2.45
N ALA A 68 -1.89 -3.37 2.40
CA ALA A 68 -1.24 -2.96 1.15
C ALA A 68 -0.57 -4.15 0.44
N TYR A 69 0.10 -5.04 1.18
CA TYR A 69 0.69 -6.26 0.62
C TYR A 69 -0.36 -7.20 0.03
N ILE A 70 -1.46 -7.43 0.76
CA ILE A 70 -2.59 -8.26 0.28
C ILE A 70 -3.21 -7.63 -0.97
N LEU A 71 -3.45 -6.32 -0.98
CA LEU A 71 -3.99 -5.61 -2.14
C LEU A 71 -3.08 -5.75 -3.35
N LEU A 72 -1.76 -5.61 -3.18
CA LEU A 72 -0.79 -5.79 -4.25
C LEU A 72 -0.87 -7.21 -4.85
N PHE A 73 -0.99 -8.23 -4.01
CA PHE A 73 -1.16 -9.61 -4.46
C PHE A 73 -2.48 -9.80 -5.26
N VAL A 74 -3.59 -9.24 -4.78
CA VAL A 74 -4.89 -9.28 -5.47
C VAL A 74 -4.82 -8.57 -6.82
N PHE A 75 -4.20 -7.39 -6.88
CA PHE A 75 -4.03 -6.65 -8.14
C PHE A 75 -3.15 -7.41 -9.13
N MET A 76 -2.08 -8.07 -8.68
CA MET A 76 -1.28 -8.94 -9.55
C MET A 76 -2.11 -10.06 -10.17
N LEU A 77 -2.95 -10.75 -9.37
CA LEU A 77 -3.84 -11.80 -9.88
C LEU A 77 -4.86 -11.26 -10.89
N LEU A 78 -5.45 -10.09 -10.63
CA LEU A 78 -6.40 -9.45 -11.55
C LEU A 78 -5.74 -9.08 -12.88
N ILE A 79 -4.56 -8.45 -12.84
CA ILE A 79 -3.82 -8.08 -14.05
C ILE A 79 -3.46 -9.33 -14.85
N MET A 80 -3.03 -10.41 -14.19
CA MET A 80 -2.74 -11.68 -14.85
C MET A 80 -3.99 -12.29 -15.51
N ALA A 81 -5.13 -12.28 -14.83
CA ALA A 81 -6.39 -12.78 -15.37
C ALA A 81 -6.84 -11.97 -16.59
N ILE A 82 -6.75 -10.64 -16.52
CA ILE A 82 -7.06 -9.73 -17.62
C ILE A 82 -6.13 -9.99 -18.81
N ALA A 83 -4.82 -10.08 -18.57
CA ALA A 83 -3.84 -10.35 -19.63
C ALA A 83 -4.12 -11.67 -20.37
N ASN A 84 -4.49 -12.73 -19.65
CA ASN A 84 -4.88 -14.01 -20.25
C ASN A 84 -6.16 -13.91 -21.10
N LEU A 85 -7.04 -12.96 -20.81
CA LEU A 85 -8.28 -12.75 -21.56
C LEU A 85 -8.04 -11.99 -22.88
N PHE A 86 -7.02 -11.13 -22.93
CA PHE A 86 -6.63 -10.36 -24.12
C PHE A 86 -5.58 -11.05 -25.02
N LEU A 87 -4.83 -12.01 -24.48
CA LEU A 87 -3.84 -12.82 -25.22
C LEU A 87 -4.44 -14.04 -25.93
N LYS A 88 -5.77 -14.17 -25.91
CA LYS A 88 -6.54 -15.23 -26.56
C LYS A 88 -7.21 -14.68 -27.82
#